data_AF-A0A8T5RSU3-F1
#
_entry.id   AF-A0A8T5RSU3-F1
#
_cell.length_a   1.000
_cell.length_b   1.000
_cell.length_c   1.000
_cell.angle_alpha   90.00
_cell.angle_beta   90.00
_cell.angle_gamma   90.00
#
_symmetry.space_group_name_H-M   'P 1'
#
loop_
_entity.id
_entity.type
_entity.pdbx_description
1 polymer ?
#
loop_
_entity_poly.entity_id
_entity_poly.type
_entity_poly.pdbx_seq_one_letter_code
_entity_poly.pdbx_strand_id
1 'polypeptide(L)'
;LQVILSWVIFLILGYLGFFFTSFVMGNQFAIYSEVSLPEVRSTANALNGLIANIGGIIGNLTISSLIESDISLLPYAFLLVLIIWLCGTFFWIIPYYYYPRESKECRDILLKRRKEMDII
;
A
#
# COMPACT_ATOMS: atom_id res chain seq x y z
N LEU A 1 -9.29 20.42 -30.38
CA LEU A 1 -8.58 19.15 -30.64
C LEU A 1 -7.49 18.86 -29.59
N GLN A 2 -6.54 19.78 -29.37
CA GLN A 2 -5.45 19.61 -28.39
C GLN A 2 -5.96 19.34 -26.96
N VAL A 3 -6.96 20.10 -26.49
CA VAL A 3 -7.57 19.89 -25.17
C VAL A 3 -8.17 18.48 -25.04
N ILE A 4 -8.91 18.02 -26.04
CA ILE A 4 -9.53 16.69 -26.06
C ILE A 4 -8.45 15.60 -26.01
N LEU A 5 -7.38 15.75 -26.79
CA LEU A 5 -6.26 14.80 -26.78
C LEU A 5 -5.58 14.74 -25.42
N SER A 6 -5.34 15.88 -24.77
CA SER A 6 -4.76 15.94 -23.42
C SER A 6 -5.63 15.21 -22.38
N TRP A 7 -6.95 15.39 -22.44
CA TRP A 7 -7.89 14.70 -21.56
C TRP A 7 -7.91 13.18 -21.81
N VAL A 8 -7.88 12.76 -23.06
CA VAL A 8 -7.83 11.33 -23.42
C VAL A 8 -6.54 10.69 -22.88
N ILE A 9 -5.39 11.35 -23.06
CA ILE A 9 -4.11 10.87 -22.53
C ILE A 9 -4.15 10.81 -21.00
N PHE A 10 -4.66 11.85 -20.33
CA PHE A 10 -4.80 11.88 -18.88
C PHE A 10 -5.65 10.72 -18.35
N LEU A 11 -6.79 10.46 -18.98
CA LEU A 11 -7.67 9.34 -18.60
C LEU A 11 -7.01 7.98 -18.81
N ILE A 12 -6.30 7.78 -19.94
CA ILE A 12 -5.57 6.53 -20.21
C ILE A 12 -4.48 6.32 -19.15
N LEU A 13 -3.68 7.34 -18.86
CA LEU A 13 -2.63 7.26 -17.84
C LEU A 13 -3.21 7.03 -16.44
N GLY A 14 -4.29 7.72 -16.08
CA GLY A 14 -4.99 7.53 -14.82
C GLY A 14 -5.53 6.11 -14.68
N TYR A 15 -6.13 5.56 -15.74
CA TYR A 15 -6.66 4.20 -15.74
C TYR A 15 -5.55 3.14 -15.67
N LEU A 16 -4.46 3.34 -16.40
CA LEU A 16 -3.28 2.48 -16.30
C LEU A 16 -2.71 2.50 -14.88
N GLY A 17 -2.56 3.69 -14.29
CA GLY A 17 -2.12 3.83 -12.90
C GLY A 17 -3.03 3.06 -11.93
N PHE A 18 -4.34 3.22 -12.06
CA PHE A 18 -5.32 2.49 -11.24
C PHE A 18 -5.24 0.97 -11.42
N PHE A 19 -5.12 0.51 -12.67
CA PHE A 19 -4.92 -0.91 -12.96
C PHE A 19 -3.66 -1.46 -12.28
N PHE A 20 -2.53 -0.75 -12.36
CA PHE A 20 -1.30 -1.18 -11.70
C PHE A 20 -1.39 -1.20 -10.17
N THR A 21 -2.13 -0.27 -9.55
CA THR A 21 -2.33 -0.30 -8.09
C THR A 21 -3.06 -1.56 -7.60
N SER A 22 -3.87 -2.20 -8.44
CA SER A 22 -4.58 -3.43 -8.09
C SER A 22 -3.64 -4.61 -7.83
N PHE A 23 -2.50 -4.68 -8.53
CA PHE A 23 -1.50 -5.72 -8.29
C PHE A 23 -0.87 -5.60 -6.89
N VAL A 24 -0.63 -4.37 -6.44
CA VAL A 24 0.02 -4.12 -5.15
C VAL A 24 -0.95 -4.39 -4.00
N MET A 25 -2.17 -3.85 -4.08
CA MET A 25 -3.16 -3.94 -3.01
C MET A 25 -3.60 -5.38 -2.72
N GLY A 26 -3.77 -6.21 -3.76
CA GLY A 26 -4.11 -7.62 -3.58
C GLY A 26 -2.99 -8.45 -2.95
N ASN A 27 -1.74 -8.17 -3.34
CA ASN A 27 -0.57 -8.92 -2.87
C ASN A 27 -0.15 -8.53 -1.45
N GLN A 28 -0.42 -7.30 -1.00
CA GLN A 28 -0.01 -6.83 0.32
C GLN A 28 -0.59 -7.70 1.45
N PHE A 29 -1.86 -8.08 1.38
CA PHE A 29 -2.48 -8.95 2.39
C PHE A 29 -1.94 -10.38 2.35
N ALA A 30 -1.62 -10.90 1.16
CA ALA A 30 -0.98 -12.21 1.02
C ALA A 30 0.40 -12.22 1.68
N ILE A 31 1.22 -11.18 1.43
CA ILE A 31 2.53 -11.00 2.06
C ILE A 31 2.41 -11.02 3.58
N TYR A 32 1.51 -10.19 4.15
CA TYR A 32 1.30 -10.19 5.60
C TYR A 32 0.92 -11.57 6.12
N SER A 33 0.06 -12.30 5.41
CA SER A 33 -0.35 -13.62 5.84
C SER A 33 0.82 -14.61 5.90
N GLU A 34 1.78 -14.52 4.99
CA GLU A 34 2.89 -15.47 4.94
C GLU A 34 3.99 -15.15 5.95
N VAL A 35 4.22 -13.87 6.26
CA VAL A 35 5.28 -13.45 7.20
C VAL A 35 4.81 -13.36 8.65
N SER A 36 3.50 -13.39 8.91
CA SER A 36 2.95 -13.30 10.26
C SER A 36 2.37 -14.63 10.75
N LEU A 37 2.70 -14.99 11.99
CA LEU A 37 2.09 -16.12 12.66
C LEU A 37 0.58 -15.88 12.85
N PRO A 38 -0.25 -16.94 12.87
CA PRO A 38 -1.70 -16.82 12.97
C PRO A 38 -2.17 -15.97 14.16
N GLU A 39 -1.47 -16.02 15.29
CA GLU A 39 -1.84 -15.33 16.53
C GLU A 39 -1.70 -13.80 16.43
N VAL A 40 -0.79 -13.31 15.59
CA VAL A 40 -0.49 -11.88 15.45
C VAL A 40 -1.00 -11.28 14.13
N ARG A 41 -1.50 -12.12 13.22
CA ARG A 41 -1.97 -11.70 11.89
C ARG A 41 -3.11 -10.68 11.95
N SER A 42 -4.06 -10.87 12.87
CA SER A 42 -5.17 -9.93 13.07
C SER A 42 -4.68 -8.56 13.56
N THR A 43 -3.73 -8.55 14.50
CA THR A 43 -3.09 -7.34 15.02
C THR A 43 -2.31 -6.60 13.94
N ALA A 44 -1.52 -7.32 13.13
CA ALA A 44 -0.80 -6.74 12.01
C ALA A 44 -1.76 -6.09 10.99
N ASN A 45 -2.87 -6.77 10.67
CA ASN A 45 -3.90 -6.24 9.78
C ASN A 45 -4.60 -5.00 10.38
N ALA A 46 -4.92 -5.03 11.68
CA ALA A 46 -5.51 -3.90 12.38
C ALA A 46 -4.57 -2.68 12.38
N LEU A 47 -3.28 -2.89 12.59
CA LEU A 47 -2.27 -1.83 12.54
C LEU A 47 -2.15 -1.22 11.13
N ASN A 48 -2.13 -2.06 10.09
CA ASN A 48 -2.15 -1.60 8.70
C ASN A 48 -3.40 -0.74 8.42
N GLY A 49 -4.58 -1.20 8.87
CA GLY A 49 -5.82 -0.44 8.74
C GLY A 49 -5.78 0.90 9.49
N LEU A 50 -5.25 0.92 10.71
CA LEU A 50 -5.10 2.15 11.51
C LEU A 50 -4.18 3.16 10.80
N ILE A 51 -3.01 2.72 10.35
CA ILE A 51 -2.04 3.58 9.64
C ILE A 51 -2.64 4.11 8.34
N ALA A 52 -3.33 3.27 7.57
CA ALA A 52 -3.99 3.68 6.33
C ALA A 52 -5.08 4.74 6.58
N ASN A 53 -5.88 4.57 7.64
CA ASN A 53 -6.90 5.56 8.00
C ASN A 53 -6.30 6.89 8.46
N ILE A 54 -5.26 6.86 9.29
CA ILE A 54 -4.54 8.09 9.70
C ILE A 54 -3.97 8.81 8.47
N GLY A 55 -3.30 8.07 7.59
CA GLY A 55 -2.76 8.62 6.34
C GLY A 55 -3.86 9.22 5.45
N GLY A 56 -4.99 8.53 5.31
CA GLY A 56 -6.15 9.01 4.56
C GLY A 56 -6.75 10.30 5.15
N ILE A 57 -6.87 10.40 6.47
CA ILE A 57 -7.35 11.61 7.16
C ILE A 57 -6.39 12.78 6.91
N ILE A 58 -5.09 12.59 7.16
CA ILE A 58 -4.07 13.64 6.97
C ILE A 58 -4.03 14.10 5.50
N GLY A 59 -4.03 13.15 4.57
CA GLY A 59 -4.01 13.44 3.14
C GLY A 59 -5.23 14.22 2.69
N ASN A 60 -6.43 13.76 3.07
CA ASN A 60 -7.67 14.45 2.71
C ASN A 60 -7.75 15.86 3.32
N LEU A 61 -7.37 16.03 4.58
CA LEU A 61 -7.35 17.35 5.22
C LEU A 61 -6.38 18.31 4.52
N THR A 62 -5.19 17.83 4.19
CA THR A 62 -4.16 18.65 3.53
C THR A 62 -4.59 19.07 2.12
N ILE A 63 -5.10 18.13 1.32
CA ILE A 63 -5.57 18.41 -0.05
C ILE A 63 -6.80 19.33 -0.03
N SER A 64 -7.77 19.04 0.85
CA SER A 64 -9.01 19.83 0.93
C SER A 64 -8.72 21.26 1.36
N SER A 65 -7.84 21.45 2.36
CA SER A 65 -7.44 22.78 2.82
C SER A 65 -6.73 23.60 1.74
N LEU A 66 -5.87 22.97 0.94
CA LEU A 66 -5.20 23.64 -0.19
C LEU A 66 -6.18 24.09 -1.26
N ILE A 67 -7.12 23.21 -1.65
CA ILE A 67 -8.11 23.49 -2.69
C ILE A 67 -9.13 24.54 -2.22
N GLU A 68 -9.55 24.48 -0.96
CA GLU A 68 -10.48 25.45 -0.37
C GLU A 68 -9.86 26.85 -0.26
N SER A 69 -8.55 26.93 0.01
CA SER A 69 -7.83 28.19 0.09
C SER A 69 -7.72 28.89 -1.27
N ASP A 70 -7.33 28.15 -2.31
CA ASP A 70 -7.30 28.64 -3.68
C ASP A 70 -7.28 27.48 -4.68
N ILE A 71 -8.24 27.46 -5.60
CA ILE A 71 -8.32 26.44 -6.66
C ILE A 71 -7.10 26.43 -7.58
N SER A 72 -6.37 27.54 -7.68
CA SER A 72 -5.12 27.63 -8.44
C SER A 72 -4.01 26.72 -7.87
N LEU A 73 -4.13 26.31 -6.60
CA LEU A 73 -3.20 25.41 -5.91
C LEU A 73 -3.41 23.92 -6.24
N LEU A 74 -4.43 23.58 -7.01
CA LEU A 74 -4.73 22.20 -7.41
C LEU A 74 -3.53 21.45 -8.02
N PRO A 75 -2.71 22.04 -8.91
CA PRO A 75 -1.51 21.38 -9.43
C PRO A 75 -0.48 21.06 -8.33
N TYR A 76 -0.35 21.93 -7.33
CA TYR A 76 0.55 21.70 -6.19
C TYR A 76 0.03 20.57 -5.29
N ALA A 77 -1.28 20.48 -5.10
CA ALA A 77 -1.90 19.36 -4.38
C ALA A 77 -1.62 18.02 -5.08
N PHE A 78 -1.74 17.96 -6.41
CA PHE A 78 -1.37 16.76 -7.16
C PHE A 78 0.13 16.44 -7.06
N LEU A 79 1.00 17.44 -7.16
CA LEU A 79 2.44 17.26 -7.02
C LEU A 79 2.80 16.69 -5.63
N LEU A 80 2.18 17.22 -4.57
CA LEU A 80 2.38 16.76 -3.21
C LEU A 80 1.99 15.28 -3.05
N VAL A 81 0.84 14.88 -3.59
CA VAL A 81 0.41 13.47 -3.59
C VAL A 81 1.44 12.61 -4.32
N LEU A 82 1.87 13.01 -5.53
CA LEU A 82 2.85 12.25 -6.31
C LEU A 82 4.18 12.08 -5.59
N ILE A 83 4.67 13.11 -4.88
CA ILE A 83 5.90 13.03 -4.08
C ILE A 83 5.74 12.03 -2.93
N ILE A 84 4.62 12.08 -2.20
CA ILE A 84 4.36 11.13 -1.11
C ILE A 84 4.31 9.70 -1.63
N TRP A 85 3.64 9.45 -2.77
CA TRP A 85 3.58 8.13 -3.40
C TRP A 85 4.96 7.66 -3.89
N LEU A 86 5.76 8.55 -4.46
CA LEU A 86 7.12 8.24 -4.88
C LEU A 86 8.00 7.85 -3.68
N CYS A 87 7.94 8.62 -2.60
CA CYS A 87 8.60 8.28 -1.33
C CYS A 87 8.12 6.93 -0.77
N GLY A 88 6.80 6.69 -0.80
CA GLY A 88 6.18 5.42 -0.41
C GLY A 88 6.72 4.21 -1.17
N THR A 89 7.04 4.39 -2.46
CA THR A 89 7.58 3.31 -3.30
C THR A 89 8.95 2.85 -2.81
N PHE A 90 9.80 3.74 -2.28
CA PHE A 90 11.09 3.34 -1.72
C PHE A 90 10.95 2.47 -0.46
N PHE A 91 9.87 2.64 0.32
CA PHE A 91 9.62 1.78 1.48
C PHE A 91 9.34 0.32 1.11
N TRP A 92 8.90 0.04 -0.12
CA TRP A 92 8.72 -1.34 -0.62
C TRP A 92 10.03 -2.11 -0.82
N ILE A 93 11.17 -1.41 -0.84
CA ILE A 93 12.48 -2.05 -0.88
C ILE A 93 12.72 -2.90 0.37
N ILE A 94 12.20 -2.46 1.53
CA ILE A 94 12.34 -3.19 2.79
C ILE A 94 11.67 -4.57 2.71
N PRO A 95 10.34 -4.71 2.50
CA PRO A 95 9.72 -6.01 2.40
C PRO A 95 10.31 -6.86 1.26
N TYR A 96 10.75 -6.26 0.15
CA TYR A 96 11.42 -7.01 -0.92
C TYR A 96 12.65 -7.81 -0.44
N TYR A 97 13.49 -7.22 0.42
CA TYR A 97 14.68 -7.91 0.96
C TYR A 97 14.36 -8.87 2.11
N TYR A 98 13.43 -8.51 2.99
CA TYR A 98 13.17 -9.26 4.22
C TYR A 98 12.17 -10.40 4.02
N TYR A 99 11.23 -10.26 3.09
CA TYR A 99 10.15 -11.23 2.86
C TYR A 99 10.62 -12.67 2.62
N PRO A 100 11.63 -12.96 1.77
CA PRO A 100 12.05 -14.35 1.54
C PRO A 100 12.55 -15.04 2.80
N ARG A 101 13.21 -14.28 3.70
CA ARG A 101 13.70 -14.78 4.98
C ARG A 101 12.55 -14.99 5.95
N GLU A 102 11.71 -13.99 6.15
CA GLU A 102 10.62 -14.01 7.13
C GLU A 102 9.52 -15.02 6.78
N SER A 103 9.17 -15.16 5.50
CA SER A 103 8.22 -16.16 5.02
C SER A 103 8.72 -17.59 5.30
N LYS A 104 10.03 -17.84 5.09
CA LYS A 104 10.63 -19.14 5.40
C LYS A 104 10.63 -19.42 6.90
N GLU A 105 11.03 -18.46 7.72
CA GLU A 105 11.04 -18.60 9.19
C GLU A 105 9.63 -18.91 9.72
N CYS A 106 8.61 -18.17 9.26
CA CYS A 106 7.21 -18.40 9.61
C CYS A 106 6.76 -19.82 9.22
N ARG A 107 7.09 -20.26 8.00
CA ARG A 107 6.77 -21.61 7.52
C ARG A 107 7.43 -22.71 8.34
N ASP A 108 8.71 -22.55 8.70
CA ASP A 108 9.46 -23.54 9.47
C ASP A 108 8.90 -23.67 10.90
N ILE A 109 8.47 -22.57 11.52
CA ILE A 109 7.76 -22.58 12.82
C ILE A 109 6.45 -23.35 12.73
N LEU A 110 5.63 -23.09 11.71
CA LEU A 110 4.35 -23.78 11.52
C LEU A 110 4.53 -25.27 11.26
N LEU A 111 5.54 -25.64 10.47
CA LEU A 111 5.89 -27.04 10.24
C LEU A 111 6.36 -27.75 11.51
N LYS A 112 7.13 -27.07 12.36
CA LYS A 112 7.55 -27.62 13.66
C LYS A 112 6.35 -27.89 14.56
N ARG A 113 5.45 -26.91 14.71
CA ARG A 113 4.23 -27.04 15.53
C ARG A 113 3.32 -28.16 15.03
N ARG A 114 3.17 -28.32 13.71
CA ARG A 114 2.41 -29.42 13.12
C ARG A 114 2.97 -30.78 13.53
N LYS A 115 4.30 -30.96 13.44
CA LYS A 115 4.95 -32.21 13.84
C LYS A 115 4.77 -32.51 15.32
N GLU A 116 4.79 -31.49 16.18
CA GLU A 116 4.53 -31.66 17.62
C GLU A 116 3.11 -32.13 17.90
N MET A 117 2.12 -31.71 17.08
CA MET A 117 0.73 -32.17 17.19
C MET A 117 0.53 -33.60 16.66
N ASP A 118 1.26 -34.03 15.62
CA ASP A 118 1.14 -35.37 15.05
C ASP A 118 1.76 -36.48 15.95
N ILE A 119 2.55 -36.10 16.97
CA ILE A 119 3.19 -37.02 17.93
C ILE A 119 2.30 -37.29 19.15
N ILE A 120 1.28 -36.47 19.39
CA ILE A 120 0.32 -36.57 20.50
C ILE A 120 -0.91 -37.36 20.04
#